data_AF-A0A918TLM9-F1
#
_entry.id   AF-A0A918TLM9-F1
#
_cell.length_a   1.000
_cell.length_b   1.000
_cell.length_c   1.000
_cell.angle_alpha   90.00
_cell.angle_beta   90.00
_cell.angle_gamma   90.00
#
_symmetry.space_group_name_H-M   'P 1'
#
loop_
_entity.id
_entity.type
_entity.pdbx_description
1 polymer ?
#
loop_
_entity_poly.entity_id
_entity_poly.type
_entity_poly.pdbx_seq_one_letter_code
_entity_poly.pdbx_strand_id
1 'polypeptide(L)'
;MKLGRRQGDVKEANRPRRAQRACGGAIRGSEILASMNIPFLDSWRKRHGPAHGVALPETADRGPEGLAELLSECELLRAHAQSAGVALDDSPSSLEALDQLQPRWREDPELVPWLGNDAGLYLGTVIVRTVTGAGWWIWPDGQPVVRLASGREIDVVEAGQSWAADGAPELSQLYAEVAEN
;
A
#
# COMPACT_ATOMS: atom_id res chain seq x y z
N MET A 1 -17.44 51.07 65.39
CA MET A 1 -17.53 50.39 66.71
C MET A 1 -18.20 49.03 66.51
N LYS A 2 -17.61 47.96 67.09
CA LYS A 2 -18.05 46.55 67.23
C LYS A 2 -18.27 45.74 65.93
N LEU A 3 -17.37 44.83 65.52
CA LEU A 3 -16.97 43.50 66.07
C LEU A 3 -18.13 42.49 66.23
N GLY A 4 -18.02 41.37 65.50
CA GLY A 4 -18.79 40.15 65.72
C GLY A 4 -18.43 39.01 64.76
N ARG A 5 -17.34 38.29 65.05
CA ARG A 5 -16.98 36.99 64.44
C ARG A 5 -17.84 35.85 65.01
N ARG A 6 -18.15 34.85 64.20
CA ARG A 6 -17.91 33.37 64.36
C ARG A 6 -18.88 32.62 63.42
N GLN A 7 -18.41 31.82 62.46
CA GLN A 7 -17.93 30.42 62.59
C GLN A 7 -19.08 29.53 63.09
N GLY A 8 -19.56 28.49 62.41
CA GLY A 8 -19.19 27.76 61.21
C GLY A 8 -19.90 26.41 61.33
N ASP A 9 -20.29 25.76 60.24
CA ASP A 9 -20.53 24.32 60.28
C ASP A 9 -20.37 23.70 58.90
N VAL A 10 -19.74 22.54 58.92
CA VAL A 10 -19.22 21.77 57.79
C VAL A 10 -20.23 20.67 57.47
N LYS A 11 -20.71 20.63 56.23
CA LYS A 11 -21.19 19.42 55.55
C LYS A 11 -20.77 19.54 54.09
N GLU A 12 -19.65 18.96 53.71
CA GLU A 12 -19.47 17.54 53.36
C GLU A 12 -20.36 17.13 52.18
N ALA A 13 -19.68 16.81 51.08
CA ALA A 13 -20.07 15.96 49.97
C ALA A 13 -21.37 16.28 49.21
N ASN A 14 -21.24 16.67 47.93
CA ASN A 14 -21.60 15.79 46.80
C ASN A 14 -21.35 16.49 45.45
N ARG A 15 -20.15 16.30 44.89
CA ARG A 15 -19.91 16.42 43.44
C ARG A 15 -19.64 15.02 42.90
N PRO A 16 -20.50 14.46 42.03
CA PRO A 16 -20.06 13.50 41.03
C PRO A 16 -19.67 14.30 39.78
N ARG A 17 -18.36 14.53 39.56
CA ARG A 17 -17.50 13.71 38.70
C ARG A 17 -18.17 13.33 37.37
N ARG A 18 -18.21 14.28 36.42
CA ARG A 18 -18.28 13.92 35.00
C ARG A 18 -16.87 13.52 34.57
N ALA A 19 -16.52 12.27 34.83
CA ALA A 19 -15.33 11.65 34.28
C ALA A 19 -15.53 11.53 32.77
N GLN A 20 -14.83 12.37 32.01
CA GLN A 20 -14.49 12.07 30.63
C GLN A 20 -13.57 10.85 30.66
N ARG A 21 -14.16 9.66 30.48
CA ARG A 21 -13.42 8.48 30.03
C ARG A 21 -13.25 8.62 28.52
N ALA A 22 -12.11 9.15 28.12
CA ALA A 22 -11.56 8.93 26.78
C ALA A 22 -10.29 8.09 26.98
N CYS A 23 -10.44 6.77 26.93
CA CYS A 23 -9.36 5.79 26.83
C CYS A 23 -10.01 4.43 26.53
N GLY A 24 -9.54 3.75 25.48
CA GLY A 24 -9.85 2.33 25.25
C GLY A 24 -10.77 2.03 24.07
N GLY A 25 -10.59 2.70 22.93
CA GLY A 25 -10.98 2.11 21.65
C GLY A 25 -9.86 1.18 21.19
N ALA A 26 -9.75 0.00 21.78
CA ALA A 26 -8.93 -1.05 21.22
C ALA A 26 -9.51 -1.38 19.83
N ILE A 27 -8.76 -1.03 18.78
CA ILE A 27 -8.99 -1.61 17.46
C ILE A 27 -8.88 -3.12 17.66
N ARG A 28 -10.01 -3.81 17.59
CA ARG A 28 -10.07 -5.26 17.70
C ARG A 28 -9.38 -5.83 16.45
N GLY A 29 -8.11 -6.19 16.59
CA GLY A 29 -7.31 -6.89 15.59
C GLY A 29 -7.76 -8.34 15.38
N SER A 30 -9.02 -8.58 14.98
CA SER A 30 -9.45 -9.94 14.63
C SER A 30 -10.58 -10.04 13.61
N GLU A 31 -10.65 -9.12 12.64
CA GLU A 31 -11.56 -9.24 11.48
C GLU A 31 -10.87 -9.00 10.12
N ILE A 32 -9.53 -9.16 10.03
CA ILE A 32 -8.77 -9.03 8.76
C ILE A 32 -8.05 -10.33 8.38
N LEU A 33 -8.56 -11.47 8.86
CA LEU A 33 -8.06 -12.82 8.52
C LEU A 33 -9.05 -13.62 7.66
N ALA A 34 -10.03 -12.94 7.06
CA ALA A 34 -10.85 -13.50 6.00
C ALA A 34 -10.31 -12.99 4.67
N SER A 35 -9.58 -13.86 3.95
CA SER A 35 -9.44 -13.84 2.49
C SER A 35 -9.11 -12.46 1.90
N MET A 36 -7.82 -12.18 1.64
CA MET A 36 -7.40 -11.01 0.84
C MET A 36 -8.03 -11.07 -0.56
N ASN A 37 -9.25 -10.57 -0.65
CA ASN A 37 -9.91 -10.27 -1.90
C ASN A 37 -9.50 -8.85 -2.23
N ILE A 38 -8.41 -8.69 -3.00
CA ILE A 38 -7.94 -7.38 -3.48
C ILE A 38 -9.10 -6.80 -4.30
N PRO A 39 -9.80 -5.75 -3.82
CA PRO A 39 -11.05 -5.29 -4.43
C PRO A 39 -10.84 -4.86 -5.89
N PHE A 40 -9.65 -4.36 -6.22
CA PHE A 40 -9.20 -4.09 -7.57
C PHE A 40 -9.05 -5.36 -8.43
N LEU A 41 -8.37 -6.41 -7.97
CA LEU A 41 -8.25 -7.66 -8.72
C LEU A 41 -9.63 -8.27 -8.95
N ASP A 42 -10.52 -8.16 -7.99
CA ASP A 42 -11.88 -8.65 -8.10
C ASP A 42 -12.71 -7.82 -9.09
N SER A 43 -12.52 -6.48 -9.11
CA SER A 43 -13.18 -5.56 -10.04
C SER A 43 -12.64 -5.64 -11.46
N TRP A 44 -11.33 -5.80 -11.60
CA TRP A 44 -10.62 -6.03 -12.86
C TRP A 44 -11.00 -7.41 -13.43
N ARG A 45 -11.02 -8.46 -12.59
CA ARG A 45 -11.46 -9.82 -12.96
C ARG A 45 -12.93 -9.86 -13.39
N LYS A 46 -13.81 -9.12 -12.69
CA LYS A 46 -15.22 -8.99 -13.07
C LYS A 46 -15.41 -8.23 -14.39
N ARG A 47 -14.58 -7.23 -14.68
CA ARG A 47 -14.64 -6.44 -15.92
C ARG A 47 -13.99 -7.15 -17.13
N HIS A 48 -13.04 -8.07 -16.90
CA HIS A 48 -12.28 -8.73 -17.96
C HIS A 48 -12.51 -10.25 -18.10
N GLY A 49 -13.32 -10.86 -17.24
CA GLY A 49 -13.85 -12.23 -17.39
C GLY A 49 -12.83 -13.36 -17.18
N PRO A 50 -13.28 -14.60 -16.89
CA PRO A 50 -12.40 -15.76 -16.71
C PRO A 50 -11.93 -16.29 -18.07
N ALA A 51 -10.99 -15.61 -18.72
CA ALA A 51 -10.45 -16.03 -20.00
C ALA A 51 -9.09 -16.71 -19.83
N HIS A 52 -9.15 -18.04 -19.86
CA HIS A 52 -8.05 -18.97 -20.12
C HIS A 52 -6.94 -18.37 -21.01
N GLY A 53 -5.76 -18.08 -20.44
CA GLY A 53 -4.49 -18.03 -21.18
C GLY A 53 -4.51 -17.34 -22.55
N VAL A 54 -5.27 -16.25 -22.72
CA VAL A 54 -5.34 -15.54 -23.99
C VAL A 54 -4.24 -14.49 -23.98
N ALA A 55 -3.20 -14.73 -24.80
CA ALA A 55 -2.34 -13.68 -25.32
C ALA A 55 -3.24 -12.55 -25.85
N LEU A 56 -3.33 -11.39 -25.16
CA LEU A 56 -3.99 -10.20 -25.70
C LEU A 56 -3.21 -9.79 -26.96
N PRO A 57 -3.77 -9.93 -28.17
CA PRO A 57 -3.28 -9.19 -29.30
C PRO A 57 -3.78 -7.75 -29.12
N GLU A 58 -2.87 -6.79 -29.19
CA GLU A 58 -3.21 -5.39 -29.44
C GLU A 58 -4.11 -4.68 -28.40
N THR A 59 -3.87 -4.90 -27.10
CA THR A 59 -4.32 -3.95 -26.05
C THR A 59 -3.14 -3.32 -25.33
N ALA A 60 -2.22 -2.78 -26.13
CA ALA A 60 -1.31 -1.72 -25.70
C ALA A 60 -2.01 -0.34 -25.64
N ASP A 61 -3.35 -0.32 -25.63
CA ASP A 61 -4.16 0.90 -25.52
C ASP A 61 -5.06 0.83 -24.26
N ARG A 62 -4.45 0.59 -23.09
CA ARG A 62 -5.01 1.18 -21.87
C ARG A 62 -4.34 2.53 -21.73
N GLY A 63 -5.04 3.57 -22.19
CA GLY A 63 -4.68 4.95 -21.92
C GLY A 63 -4.51 5.23 -20.42
N PRO A 64 -4.04 6.43 -20.06
CA PRO A 64 -3.65 6.82 -18.70
C PRO A 64 -4.72 6.58 -17.61
N GLU A 65 -5.99 6.41 -17.99
CA GLU A 65 -7.12 6.17 -17.09
C GLU A 65 -7.10 4.77 -16.44
N GLY A 66 -6.71 3.71 -17.16
CA GLY A 66 -6.60 2.36 -16.59
C GLY A 66 -5.40 2.21 -15.65
N LEU A 67 -4.40 3.08 -15.82
CA LEU A 67 -3.22 3.19 -14.97
C LEU A 67 -3.50 4.04 -13.72
N ALA A 68 -4.32 5.09 -13.84
CA ALA A 68 -4.75 5.93 -12.72
C ALA A 68 -5.58 5.14 -11.68
N GLU A 69 -6.43 4.20 -12.11
CA GLU A 69 -7.16 3.30 -11.21
C GLU A 69 -6.18 2.37 -10.44
N LEU A 70 -5.14 1.83 -11.10
CA LEU A 70 -4.06 1.06 -10.47
C LEU A 70 -3.22 1.89 -9.47
N LEU A 71 -2.94 3.14 -9.78
CA LEU A 71 -2.14 4.03 -8.93
C LEU A 71 -2.91 4.56 -7.71
N SER A 72 -4.24 4.59 -7.80
CA SER A 72 -5.14 4.88 -6.68
C SER A 72 -5.19 3.73 -5.68
N GLU A 73 -4.61 2.56 -5.98
CA GLU A 73 -4.54 1.42 -5.07
C GLU A 73 -3.20 1.37 -4.30
N CYS A 74 -2.21 2.17 -4.70
CA CYS A 74 -0.93 2.30 -3.98
C CYS A 74 -1.01 3.31 -2.82
N GLU A 75 -2.20 3.56 -2.24
CA GLU A 75 -2.40 4.63 -1.26
C GLU A 75 -1.53 4.44 -0.01
N LEU A 76 -1.35 3.19 0.44
CA LEU A 76 -0.55 2.93 1.63
C LEU A 76 0.91 3.26 1.38
N LEU A 77 1.47 2.79 0.26
CA LEU A 77 2.85 3.13 -0.13
C LEU A 77 3.03 4.63 -0.33
N ARG A 78 2.11 5.29 -1.04
CA ARG A 78 2.18 6.74 -1.29
C ARG A 78 2.07 7.55 -0.02
N ALA A 79 1.16 7.18 0.88
CA ALA A 79 1.05 7.82 2.20
C ALA A 79 2.31 7.59 3.04
N HIS A 80 2.88 6.38 2.99
CA HIS A 80 4.10 6.04 3.69
C HIS A 80 5.29 6.87 3.18
N ALA A 81 5.51 6.91 1.87
CA ALA A 81 6.54 7.72 1.22
C ALA A 81 6.37 9.21 1.52
N GLN A 82 5.14 9.73 1.42
CA GLN A 82 4.82 11.12 1.74
C GLN A 82 5.11 11.46 3.20
N SER A 83 4.83 10.55 4.15
CA SER A 83 5.15 10.74 5.56
C SER A 83 6.67 10.84 5.82
N ALA A 84 7.47 10.24 4.95
CA ALA A 84 8.92 10.34 4.94
C ALA A 84 9.46 11.52 4.09
N GLY A 85 8.58 12.34 3.51
CA GLY A 85 8.97 13.48 2.67
C GLY A 85 9.36 13.11 1.23
N VAL A 86 9.04 11.90 0.79
CA VAL A 86 9.30 11.41 -0.57
C VAL A 86 8.04 11.58 -1.42
N ALA A 87 8.19 12.25 -2.58
CA ALA A 87 7.13 12.37 -3.58
C ALA A 87 7.33 11.32 -4.67
N LEU A 88 6.31 10.49 -4.89
CA LEU A 88 6.32 9.43 -5.89
C LEU A 88 5.65 9.93 -7.19
N ASP A 89 6.41 9.99 -8.27
CA ASP A 89 6.03 10.55 -9.58
C ASP A 89 5.97 9.51 -10.72
N ASP A 90 5.96 8.22 -10.36
CA ASP A 90 5.92 7.08 -11.28
C ASP A 90 7.13 7.02 -12.23
N SER A 91 8.25 7.64 -11.83
CA SER A 91 9.54 7.54 -12.51
C SER A 91 10.44 6.46 -11.92
N PRO A 92 11.49 6.03 -12.65
CA PRO A 92 12.53 5.16 -12.10
C PRO A 92 13.21 5.73 -10.85
N SER A 93 13.44 7.05 -10.79
CA SER A 93 14.03 7.70 -9.61
C SER A 93 13.16 7.59 -8.36
N SER A 94 11.84 7.44 -8.50
CA SER A 94 10.98 7.16 -7.36
C SER A 94 11.24 5.78 -6.74
N LEU A 95 11.70 4.79 -7.53
CA LEU A 95 12.05 3.47 -6.99
C LEU A 95 13.31 3.55 -6.12
N GLU A 96 14.33 4.29 -6.56
CA GLU A 96 15.51 4.57 -5.75
C GLU A 96 15.12 5.27 -4.44
N ALA A 97 14.22 6.24 -4.50
CA ALA A 97 13.74 6.94 -3.31
C ALA A 97 12.97 6.02 -2.34
N LEU A 98 12.22 5.04 -2.86
CA LEU A 98 11.58 4.01 -2.05
C LEU A 98 12.61 3.12 -1.35
N ASP A 99 13.64 2.66 -2.07
CA ASP A 99 14.70 1.82 -1.52
C ASP A 99 15.48 2.49 -0.36
N GLN A 100 15.49 3.83 -0.32
CA GLN A 100 16.12 4.61 0.77
C GLN A 100 15.21 4.88 1.98
N LEU A 101 13.96 4.43 1.97
CA LEU A 101 13.06 4.63 3.10
C LEU A 101 13.51 3.85 4.34
N GLN A 102 13.38 4.46 5.52
CA GLN A 102 13.63 3.75 6.78
C GLN A 102 12.53 2.69 6.99
N PRO A 103 12.87 1.41 7.19
CA PRO A 103 11.93 0.31 7.15
C PRO A 103 11.10 0.13 8.45
N ARG A 104 10.55 1.22 8.98
CA ARG A 104 9.78 1.23 10.24
C ARG A 104 8.51 0.38 10.16
N TRP A 105 7.96 0.19 8.97
CA TRP A 105 6.80 -0.69 8.75
C TRP A 105 7.09 -2.15 9.16
N ARG A 106 8.35 -2.60 9.12
CA ARG A 106 8.72 -3.97 9.51
C ARG A 106 8.53 -4.25 11.01
N GLU A 107 8.40 -3.20 11.83
CA GLU A 107 8.04 -3.34 13.24
C GLU A 107 6.58 -3.81 13.43
N ASP A 108 5.76 -3.69 12.38
CA ASP A 108 4.38 -4.17 12.34
C ASP A 108 4.23 -5.25 11.25
N PRO A 109 4.28 -6.54 11.62
CA PRO A 109 4.13 -7.64 10.67
C PRO A 109 2.80 -7.65 9.92
N GLU A 110 1.76 -6.98 10.43
CA GLU A 110 0.49 -6.86 9.72
C GLU A 110 0.60 -5.89 8.54
N LEU A 111 1.47 -4.88 8.60
CA LEU A 111 1.64 -3.88 7.54
C LEU A 111 2.54 -4.34 6.39
N VAL A 112 3.54 -5.18 6.67
CA VAL A 112 4.49 -5.70 5.68
C VAL A 112 3.80 -6.23 4.41
N PRO A 113 2.78 -7.13 4.50
CA PRO A 113 2.15 -7.67 3.29
C PRO A 113 1.40 -6.62 2.47
N TRP A 114 0.78 -5.63 3.10
CA TRP A 114 0.06 -4.57 2.37
C TRP A 114 1.04 -3.63 1.67
N LEU A 115 2.07 -3.19 2.38
CA LEU A 115 3.08 -2.31 1.80
C LEU A 115 3.85 -3.00 0.67
N GLY A 116 4.16 -4.30 0.83
CA GLY A 116 4.80 -5.09 -0.21
C GLY A 116 3.96 -5.25 -1.46
N ASN A 117 2.65 -5.44 -1.31
CA ASN A 117 1.73 -5.46 -2.45
C ASN A 117 1.75 -4.12 -3.21
N ASP A 118 1.62 -3.00 -2.49
CA ASP A 118 1.65 -1.67 -3.10
C ASP A 118 3.00 -1.38 -3.77
N ALA A 119 4.12 -1.76 -3.13
CA ALA A 119 5.47 -1.61 -3.69
C ALA A 119 5.62 -2.38 -5.01
N GLY A 120 5.09 -3.60 -5.07
CA GLY A 120 5.08 -4.41 -6.29
C GLY A 120 4.23 -3.78 -7.41
N LEU A 121 3.03 -3.33 -7.09
CA LEU A 121 2.15 -2.66 -8.06
C LEU A 121 2.75 -1.34 -8.57
N TYR A 122 3.43 -0.60 -7.69
CA TYR A 122 4.16 0.61 -8.07
C TYR A 122 5.33 0.30 -9.00
N LEU A 123 6.16 -0.71 -8.67
CA LEU A 123 7.23 -1.19 -9.55
C LEU A 123 6.70 -1.56 -10.94
N GLY A 124 5.65 -2.37 -11.00
CA GLY A 124 5.06 -2.77 -12.27
C GLY A 124 4.52 -1.59 -13.08
N THR A 125 3.98 -0.56 -12.40
CA THR A 125 3.56 0.69 -13.06
C THR A 125 4.75 1.42 -13.68
N VAL A 126 5.87 1.56 -12.96
CA VAL A 126 7.08 2.18 -13.51
C VAL A 126 7.59 1.39 -14.72
N ILE A 127 7.69 0.07 -14.62
CA ILE A 127 8.14 -0.79 -15.74
C ILE A 127 7.24 -0.61 -16.97
N VAL A 128 5.92 -0.73 -16.84
CA VAL A 128 4.99 -0.63 -17.98
C VAL A 128 5.02 0.76 -18.62
N ARG A 129 5.28 1.81 -17.83
CA ARG A 129 5.38 3.19 -18.34
C ARG A 129 6.67 3.48 -19.08
N THR A 130 7.79 2.85 -18.71
CA THR A 130 9.12 3.23 -19.21
C THR A 130 9.80 2.18 -20.07
N VAL A 131 9.43 0.90 -19.96
CA VAL A 131 10.02 -0.21 -20.72
C VAL A 131 9.12 -0.53 -21.91
N THR A 132 9.65 -0.32 -23.12
CA THR A 132 8.87 -0.48 -24.35
C THR A 132 8.42 -1.93 -24.54
N GLY A 133 7.13 -2.13 -24.77
CA GLY A 133 6.54 -3.45 -24.96
C GLY A 133 6.33 -4.25 -23.68
N ALA A 134 6.58 -3.65 -22.50
CA ALA A 134 6.11 -4.20 -21.24
C ALA A 134 4.59 -3.97 -21.08
N GLY A 135 3.90 -4.96 -20.50
CA GLY A 135 2.46 -4.88 -20.25
C GLY A 135 2.02 -5.73 -19.07
N TRP A 136 0.87 -5.39 -18.51
CA TRP A 136 0.27 -6.16 -17.42
C TRP A 136 -0.33 -7.47 -17.92
N TRP A 137 -0.14 -8.53 -17.13
CA TRP A 137 -0.77 -9.83 -17.30
C TRP A 137 -1.31 -10.34 -15.97
N ILE A 138 -2.32 -11.22 -16.03
CA ILE A 138 -2.83 -11.92 -14.85
C ILE A 138 -2.67 -13.42 -15.08
N TRP A 139 -2.04 -14.10 -14.13
CA TRP A 139 -1.92 -15.55 -14.11
C TRP A 139 -3.25 -16.24 -13.79
N PRO A 140 -3.40 -17.55 -14.06
CA PRO A 140 -4.64 -18.29 -13.80
C PRO A 140 -5.11 -18.27 -12.33
N ASP A 141 -4.19 -18.09 -11.39
CA ASP A 141 -4.46 -17.93 -9.96
C ASP A 141 -4.94 -16.53 -9.57
N GLY A 142 -4.90 -15.57 -10.50
CA GLY A 142 -5.29 -14.19 -10.30
C GLY A 142 -4.15 -13.25 -9.93
N GLN A 143 -2.90 -13.73 -9.92
CA GLN A 143 -1.72 -12.94 -9.57
C GLN A 143 -1.34 -11.97 -10.71
N PRO A 144 -1.20 -10.66 -10.44
CA PRO A 144 -0.69 -9.71 -11.43
C PRO A 144 0.81 -9.85 -11.64
N VAL A 145 1.19 -9.88 -12.91
CA VAL A 145 2.59 -9.92 -13.38
C VAL A 145 2.81 -8.89 -14.48
N VAL A 146 4.07 -8.50 -14.70
CA VAL A 146 4.47 -7.70 -15.86
C VAL A 146 5.16 -8.59 -16.88
N ARG A 147 4.66 -8.61 -18.10
CA ARG A 147 5.26 -9.35 -19.21
C ARG A 147 6.01 -8.41 -20.13
N LEU A 148 7.27 -8.73 -20.40
CA LEU A 148 8.16 -7.97 -21.29
C LEU A 148 7.97 -8.36 -22.76
N ALA A 149 8.50 -7.55 -23.68
CA ALA A 149 8.48 -7.85 -25.12
C ALA A 149 9.15 -9.18 -25.47
N SER A 150 10.16 -9.59 -24.69
CA SER A 150 10.83 -10.90 -24.80
C SER A 150 9.94 -12.08 -24.41
N GLY A 151 8.78 -11.82 -23.79
CA GLY A 151 7.91 -12.82 -23.20
C GLY A 151 8.27 -13.21 -21.77
N ARG A 152 9.38 -12.70 -21.21
CA ARG A 152 9.73 -12.87 -19.78
C ARG A 152 8.65 -12.23 -18.92
N GLU A 153 8.22 -12.94 -17.87
CA GLU A 153 7.24 -12.46 -16.90
C GLU A 153 7.94 -12.13 -15.58
N ILE A 154 7.54 -11.02 -14.96
CA ILE A 154 8.06 -10.52 -13.68
C ILE A 154 6.91 -10.58 -12.67
N ASP A 155 7.06 -11.39 -11.63
CA ASP A 155 6.16 -11.36 -10.48
C ASP A 155 6.48 -10.14 -9.62
N VAL A 156 5.80 -9.05 -9.91
CA VAL A 156 6.04 -7.77 -9.24
C VAL A 156 5.54 -7.77 -7.81
N VAL A 157 4.52 -8.58 -7.48
CA VAL A 157 4.03 -8.67 -6.10
C VAL A 157 5.01 -9.46 -5.25
N GLU A 158 5.52 -10.60 -5.73
CA GLU A 158 6.59 -11.32 -5.03
C GLU A 158 7.78 -10.38 -4.77
N ALA A 159 8.24 -9.66 -5.80
CA ALA A 159 9.34 -8.69 -5.66
C ALA A 159 9.04 -7.61 -4.61
N GLY A 160 7.83 -7.04 -4.62
CA GLY A 160 7.41 -6.05 -3.63
C GLY A 160 7.31 -6.61 -2.21
N GLN A 161 6.84 -7.85 -2.05
CA GLN A 161 6.80 -8.56 -0.78
C GLN A 161 8.21 -8.79 -0.21
N SER A 162 9.13 -9.28 -1.04
CA SER A 162 10.53 -9.47 -0.65
C SER A 162 11.20 -8.15 -0.26
N TRP A 163 10.95 -7.09 -1.02
CA TRP A 163 11.43 -5.75 -0.67
C TRP A 163 10.86 -5.25 0.67
N ALA A 164 9.56 -5.39 0.88
CA ALA A 164 8.94 -4.93 2.12
C ALA A 164 9.44 -5.72 3.34
N ALA A 165 9.65 -7.02 3.20
CA ALA A 165 10.15 -7.89 4.25
C ALA A 165 11.65 -7.70 4.55
N ASP A 166 12.48 -7.74 3.51
CA ASP A 166 13.94 -7.87 3.65
C ASP A 166 14.71 -6.66 3.08
N GLY A 167 14.09 -5.88 2.21
CA GLY A 167 14.73 -4.77 1.49
C GLY A 167 15.55 -5.24 0.30
N ALA A 168 15.42 -6.52 -0.09
CA ALA A 168 16.16 -7.11 -1.18
C ALA A 168 15.26 -8.07 -1.99
N PRO A 169 15.41 -8.12 -3.33
CA PRO A 169 16.19 -7.16 -4.14
C PRO A 169 15.62 -5.74 -4.02
N GLU A 170 16.47 -4.74 -4.25
CA GLU A 170 16.03 -3.35 -4.35
C GLU A 170 15.11 -3.19 -5.56
N LEU A 171 14.06 -2.37 -5.43
CA LEU A 171 13.09 -2.16 -6.51
C LEU A 171 13.76 -1.49 -7.71
N SER A 172 14.65 -0.53 -7.46
CA SER A 172 15.46 0.15 -8.48
C SER A 172 16.42 -0.80 -9.19
N GLN A 173 17.03 -1.75 -8.46
CA GLN A 173 17.89 -2.77 -9.05
C GLN A 173 17.10 -3.69 -10.00
N LEU A 174 15.97 -4.21 -9.55
CA LEU A 174 15.12 -5.08 -10.38
C LEU A 174 14.60 -4.32 -11.61
N TYR A 175 14.23 -3.05 -11.45
CA TYR A 175 13.88 -2.20 -12.58
C TYR A 175 15.02 -2.07 -13.59
N ALA A 176 16.25 -1.81 -13.14
CA ALA A 176 17.41 -1.66 -14.03
C ALA A 176 17.65 -2.94 -14.86
N GLU A 177 17.60 -4.11 -14.21
CA GLU A 177 17.76 -5.41 -14.87
C GLU A 177 16.64 -5.71 -15.89
N VAL A 178 15.44 -5.16 -15.67
CA VAL A 178 14.32 -5.24 -16.61
C VAL A 178 14.49 -4.27 -17.78
N ALA A 179 14.99 -3.06 -17.52
CA ALA A 179 15.14 -2.01 -18.52
C ALA A 179 16.29 -2.25 -19.51
N GLU A 180 17.24 -3.13 -19.20
CA GLU A 180 18.35 -3.53 -20.08
C GLU A 180 17.94 -4.51 -21.21
N ASN A 181 16.68 -4.94 -21.26
CA ASN A 181 16.20 -6.07 -22.06
C ASN A 181 15.45 -5.64 -23.32
#